data_AF-A0A258LQ12-F1
#
_entry.id   AF-A0A258LQ12-F1
#
_cell.length_a   1.000
_cell.length_b   1.000
_cell.length_c   1.000
_cell.angle_alpha   90.00
_cell.angle_beta   90.00
_cell.angle_gamma   90.00
#
_symmetry.space_group_name_H-M   'P 1'
#
loop_
_entity.id
_entity.type
_entity.pdbx_description
1 polymer ?
#
loop_
_entity_poly.entity_id
_entity_poly.type
_entity_poly.pdbx_seq_one_letter_code
_entity_poly.pdbx_strand_id
1 'polypeptide(L)'
;MSVPSPSASAALGPGDIALYAANVVIFSSGWLPLRLQLGVVDPEISLVWRFVAATACMFAFALLTGKRLAFAPREHLFFAGIGGTLFSLNFLTFYYAGFHLSSGLLAVIFSLAAVVIPLMGAVVTRSWPRPRILVGALLGVAGVGFVFGPVLQEQGLGSGLHIGLLAGLAG
;
A
#
# COMPACT_ATOMS: atom_id res chain seq x y z
N MET A 1 -12.75 14.14 -28.47
CA MET A 1 -11.92 13.07 -27.86
C MET A 1 -12.85 11.91 -27.53
N SER A 2 -12.83 10.85 -28.32
CA SER A 2 -13.62 9.64 -28.05
C SER A 2 -12.98 8.91 -26.87
N VAL A 3 -13.73 8.77 -25.78
CA VAL A 3 -13.35 7.89 -24.66
C VAL A 3 -13.15 6.49 -25.26
N PRO A 4 -11.98 5.85 -25.09
CA PRO A 4 -11.78 4.48 -25.56
C PRO A 4 -12.84 3.59 -24.91
N SER A 5 -13.60 2.87 -25.73
CA SER A 5 -14.52 1.83 -25.27
C SER A 5 -13.74 0.87 -24.36
N PRO A 6 -14.25 0.47 -23.19
CA PRO A 6 -13.56 -0.48 -22.32
C PRO A 6 -13.35 -1.76 -23.12
N SER A 7 -12.09 -2.04 -23.47
CA SER A 7 -11.71 -3.26 -24.17
C SER A 7 -12.25 -4.44 -23.37
N ALA A 8 -13.00 -5.31 -24.05
CA ALA A 8 -13.52 -6.56 -23.51
C ALA A 8 -12.42 -7.24 -22.69
N SER A 9 -12.80 -7.73 -21.50
CA SER A 9 -11.94 -8.36 -20.49
C SER A 9 -10.89 -9.26 -21.15
N ALA A 10 -9.69 -8.73 -21.41
CA ALA A 10 -8.58 -9.53 -21.89
C ALA A 10 -8.30 -10.58 -20.82
N ALA A 11 -8.38 -11.85 -21.18
CA ALA A 11 -7.97 -12.92 -20.29
C ALA A 11 -6.50 -12.67 -19.93
N LEU A 12 -6.18 -12.67 -18.63
CA LEU A 12 -4.81 -12.46 -18.15
C LEU A 12 -3.89 -13.46 -18.84
N GLY A 13 -2.91 -12.97 -19.59
CA GLY A 13 -1.92 -13.83 -20.21
C GLY A 13 -0.98 -14.44 -19.17
N PRO A 14 -0.20 -15.47 -19.52
CA PRO A 14 0.79 -16.06 -18.63
C PRO A 14 1.79 -15.02 -18.07
N GLY A 15 2.16 -14.02 -18.90
CA GLY A 15 3.03 -12.91 -18.49
C GLY A 15 2.38 -11.98 -17.46
N ASP A 16 1.10 -11.67 -17.62
CA ASP A 16 0.35 -10.83 -16.67
C ASP A 16 0.22 -11.52 -15.31
N ILE A 17 -0.01 -12.84 -15.34
CA ILE A 17 -0.08 -13.66 -14.12
C ILE A 17 1.28 -13.69 -13.42
N ALA A 18 2.38 -13.84 -14.17
CA ALA A 18 3.73 -13.83 -13.61
C ALA A 18 4.09 -12.47 -12.97
N LEU A 19 3.77 -11.36 -13.65
CA LEU A 19 3.97 -10.01 -13.12
C LEU A 19 3.11 -9.75 -11.89
N TYR A 20 1.86 -10.20 -11.89
CA TYR A 20 0.96 -10.10 -10.75
C TYR A 20 1.47 -10.91 -9.56
N ALA A 21 1.89 -12.15 -9.78
CA ALA A 21 2.45 -13.01 -8.73
C ALA A 21 3.74 -12.41 -8.14
N ALA A 22 4.65 -11.91 -9.00
CA ALA A 22 5.87 -11.24 -8.56
C ALA A 22 5.54 -10.00 -7.71
N ASN A 23 4.60 -9.16 -8.15
CA ASN A 23 4.15 -8.01 -7.38
C ASN A 23 3.59 -8.43 -6.02
N VAL A 24 2.72 -9.44 -5.97
CA VAL A 24 2.14 -9.93 -4.72
C VAL A 24 3.22 -10.46 -3.78
N VAL A 25 4.18 -11.24 -4.27
CA VAL A 25 5.28 -11.81 -3.45
C VAL A 25 6.23 -10.73 -2.96
N ILE A 26 6.70 -9.84 -3.84
CA ILE A 26 7.64 -8.77 -3.49
C ILE A 26 6.99 -7.82 -2.48
N PHE A 27 5.74 -7.43 -2.72
CA PHE A 27 5.03 -6.49 -1.86
C PHE A 27 4.69 -7.11 -0.50
N SER A 28 4.25 -8.37 -0.47
CA SER A 28 3.93 -9.07 0.78
C SER A 28 5.18 -9.40 1.60
N SER A 29 6.28 -9.78 0.95
CA SER A 29 7.54 -10.09 1.65
C SER A 29 8.21 -8.85 2.24
N GLY A 30 7.97 -7.65 1.70
CA GLY A 30 8.53 -6.38 2.20
C GLY A 30 8.14 -6.03 3.65
N TRP A 31 7.05 -6.59 4.17
CA TRP A 31 6.57 -6.38 5.54
C TRP A 31 7.42 -7.11 6.59
N LEU A 32 7.99 -8.27 6.24
CA LEU A 32 8.78 -9.06 7.17
C LEU A 32 10.09 -8.35 7.57
N PRO A 33 10.92 -7.85 6.62
CA PRO A 33 12.08 -7.01 6.95
C PRO A 33 11.69 -5.72 7.67
N LEU A 34 10.57 -5.09 7.29
CA LEU A 34 10.07 -3.89 7.98
C LEU A 34 9.86 -4.17 9.47
N ARG A 35 9.22 -5.30 9.80
CA ARG A 35 9.01 -5.71 11.19
C ARG A 35 10.33 -5.99 11.92
N LEU A 36 11.26 -6.67 11.27
CA LEU A 36 12.57 -6.98 11.86
C LEU A 36 13.42 -5.72 12.11
N GLN A 37 13.11 -4.60 11.44
CA GLN A 37 13.81 -3.33 11.59
C GLN A 37 13.19 -2.43 12.67
N LEU A 38 11.98 -2.74 13.16
CA LEU A 38 11.33 -2.00 14.23
C LEU A 38 12.14 -2.12 15.54
N GLY A 39 12.67 -0.99 16.02
CA GLY A 39 13.31 -0.88 17.34
C GLY A 39 14.85 -0.81 17.35
N VAL A 40 15.52 -0.91 16.20
CA VAL A 40 17.00 -0.75 16.11
C VAL A 40 17.39 0.64 15.63
N VAL A 41 16.61 1.25 14.73
CA VAL A 41 16.84 2.58 14.15
C VAL A 41 15.52 3.31 14.06
N ASP A 42 15.54 4.63 14.23
CA ASP A 42 14.32 5.43 14.10
C ASP A 42 13.63 5.22 12.73
N PRO A 43 12.30 5.21 12.70
CA PRO A 43 11.49 4.99 11.49
C PRO A 43 11.87 5.91 10.34
N GLU A 44 12.11 7.17 10.68
CA GLU A 44 12.36 8.27 9.76
C GLU A 44 13.67 8.03 9.00
N ILE A 45 14.71 7.63 9.71
CA ILE A 45 16.03 7.33 9.15
C ILE A 45 15.96 6.07 8.26
N SER A 46 15.23 5.05 8.69
CA SER A 46 15.01 3.83 7.91
C SER A 46 14.26 4.11 6.60
N LEU A 47 13.26 5.00 6.63
CA LEU A 47 12.55 5.45 5.43
C LEU A 47 13.48 6.21 4.48
N VAL A 48 14.27 7.15 5.00
CA VAL A 48 15.20 7.96 4.19
C VAL A 48 16.16 7.05 3.42
N TRP A 49 16.80 6.08 4.09
CA TRP A 49 17.72 5.17 3.41
C TRP A 49 17.06 4.32 2.33
N ARG A 50 15.83 3.83 2.57
CA ARG A 50 15.08 3.06 1.56
C ARG A 50 14.75 3.89 0.34
N PHE A 51 14.24 5.10 0.53
CA PHE A 51 13.88 5.98 -0.59
C PHE A 51 15.12 6.48 -1.34
N VAL A 52 16.21 6.81 -0.65
CA VAL A 52 17.48 7.18 -1.29
C VAL A 52 18.02 6.03 -2.15
N ALA A 53 18.02 4.80 -1.62
CA ALA A 53 18.43 3.63 -2.39
C ALA A 53 17.52 3.38 -3.60
N ALA A 54 16.20 3.48 -3.42
CA ALA A 54 15.24 3.35 -4.51
C ALA A 54 15.43 4.42 -5.59
N THR A 55 15.63 5.69 -5.19
CA THR A 55 15.94 6.79 -6.10
C THR A 55 17.23 6.51 -6.87
N ALA A 56 18.31 6.10 -6.21
CA ALA A 56 19.57 5.79 -6.87
C ALA A 56 19.41 4.65 -7.91
N CYS A 57 18.71 3.57 -7.54
CA CYS A 57 18.42 2.46 -8.44
C CYS A 57 17.56 2.88 -9.64
N MET A 58 16.53 3.70 -9.43
CA MET A 58 15.68 4.21 -10.51
C MET A 58 16.42 5.16 -11.44
N PHE A 59 17.28 6.03 -10.91
CA PHE A 59 18.15 6.89 -11.71
C PHE A 59 19.15 6.07 -12.53
N ALA A 60 19.80 5.08 -11.91
CA ALA A 60 20.70 4.16 -12.62
C ALA A 60 19.96 3.44 -13.75
N PHE A 61 18.77 2.89 -13.48
CA PHE A 61 17.95 2.24 -14.49
C PHE A 61 17.55 3.19 -15.63
N ALA A 62 17.14 4.42 -15.31
CA ALA A 62 16.76 5.42 -16.31
C ALA A 62 17.94 5.82 -17.21
N LEU A 63 19.14 5.97 -16.63
CA LEU A 63 20.37 6.25 -17.37
C LEU A 63 20.74 5.06 -18.27
N LEU A 64 20.70 3.83 -17.76
CA LEU A 64 21.02 2.61 -18.52
C LEU A 64 20.03 2.34 -19.66
N THR A 65 18.75 2.73 -19.49
CA THR A 65 17.71 2.58 -20.53
C THR A 65 17.60 3.81 -21.45
N GLY A 66 18.44 4.83 -21.27
CA GLY A 66 18.46 6.04 -22.10
C GLY A 66 17.16 6.86 -22.01
N LYS A 67 16.38 6.72 -20.94
CA LYS A 67 15.11 7.44 -20.79
C LYS A 67 15.37 8.92 -20.51
N ARG A 68 14.63 9.79 -21.18
CA ARG A 68 14.68 11.23 -20.94
C ARG A 68 14.10 11.54 -19.56
N LEU A 69 14.95 12.06 -18.67
CA LEU A 69 14.57 12.60 -17.35
C LEU A 69 14.18 14.09 -17.40
N ALA A 70 13.93 14.64 -18.60
CA ALA A 70 13.55 16.02 -18.79
C ALA A 70 12.03 16.17 -18.62
N PHE A 71 11.60 16.41 -17.39
CA PHE A 71 10.20 16.69 -17.04
C PHE A 71 10.01 18.20 -16.80
N ALA A 72 8.79 18.68 -17.00
CA ALA A 72 8.44 20.06 -16.71
C ALA A 72 8.49 20.31 -15.18
N PRO A 73 8.81 21.52 -14.71
CA PRO A 73 8.84 21.83 -13.27
C PRO A 73 7.54 21.51 -12.52
N ARG A 74 6.38 21.61 -13.20
CA ARG A 74 5.08 21.22 -12.64
C ARG A 74 4.97 19.71 -12.40
N GLU A 75 5.58 18.90 -13.26
CA GLU A 75 5.61 17.44 -13.11
C GLU A 75 6.50 17.05 -11.94
N HIS A 76 7.65 17.73 -11.76
CA HIS A 76 8.48 17.56 -10.57
C HIS A 76 7.73 17.88 -9.27
N LEU A 77 6.92 18.95 -9.25
CA LEU A 77 6.12 19.29 -8.07
C LEU A 77 5.02 18.25 -7.82
N PHE A 78 4.41 17.71 -8.87
CA PHE A 78 3.44 16.63 -8.76
C PHE A 78 4.08 15.33 -8.25
N PHE A 79 5.27 14.97 -8.73
CA PHE A 79 6.04 13.83 -8.23
C PHE A 79 6.45 14.02 -6.78
N ALA A 80 6.84 15.23 -6.38
CA ALA A 80 7.13 15.56 -4.98
C ALA A 80 5.88 15.44 -4.10
N GLY A 81 4.71 15.88 -4.59
CA GLY A 81 3.44 15.73 -3.89
C GLY A 81 3.03 14.27 -3.70
N ILE A 82 3.11 13.45 -4.76
CA ILE A 82 2.83 12.01 -4.67
C ILE A 82 3.86 11.31 -3.76
N GLY A 83 5.16 11.61 -3.93
CA GLY A 83 6.22 11.03 -3.09
C GLY A 83 6.11 11.42 -1.61
N GLY A 84 5.71 12.66 -1.33
CA GLY A 84 5.48 13.13 0.03
C GLY A 84 4.27 12.45 0.66
N THR A 85 3.13 12.45 -0.03
CA THR A 85 1.86 11.99 0.57
C THR A 85 1.69 10.47 0.50
N LEU A 86 1.85 9.89 -0.69
CA LEU A 86 1.56 8.47 -0.94
C LEU A 86 2.69 7.55 -0.46
N PHE A 87 3.92 8.03 -0.43
CA PHE A 87 5.07 7.23 0.01
C PHE A 87 5.53 7.64 1.41
N SER A 88 5.90 8.90 1.63
CA SER A 88 6.54 9.29 2.89
C SER A 88 5.55 9.31 4.05
N LEU A 89 4.47 10.10 3.96
CA LEU A 89 3.46 10.22 5.02
C LEU A 89 2.72 8.90 5.25
N ASN A 90 2.35 8.20 4.18
CA ASN A 90 1.71 6.88 4.27
C ASN A 90 2.58 5.88 5.06
N PHE A 91 3.85 5.69 4.67
CA PHE A 91 4.74 4.73 5.36
C PHE A 91 5.06 5.18 6.78
N LEU A 92 5.27 6.48 7.01
CA LEU A 92 5.55 7.02 8.34
C LEU A 92 4.37 6.75 9.29
N THR A 93 3.15 6.97 8.81
CA THR A 93 1.93 6.73 9.58
C THR A 93 1.76 5.24 9.90
N PHE A 94 2.02 4.35 8.93
CA PHE A 94 2.04 2.90 9.16
C PHE A 94 3.11 2.46 10.16
N TYR A 95 4.28 3.11 10.14
CA TYR A 95 5.37 2.80 11.06
C TYR A 95 5.02 3.24 12.49
N TYR A 96 4.45 4.43 12.67
CA TYR A 96 3.94 4.90 13.96
C TYR A 96 2.77 4.05 14.48
N ALA A 97 1.88 3.61 13.59
CA ALA A 97 0.83 2.64 13.91
C ALA A 97 1.44 1.31 14.37
N GLY A 98 2.52 0.85 13.75
CA GLY A 98 3.26 -0.36 14.13
C GLY A 98 3.87 -0.35 15.53
N PHE A 99 4.12 0.82 16.15
CA PHE A 99 4.53 0.89 17.56
C PHE A 99 3.37 0.69 18.54
N HIS A 100 2.14 0.98 18.11
CA HIS A 100 0.94 0.96 18.96
C HIS A 100 0.07 -0.27 18.73
N LEU A 101 0.24 -0.95 17.59
CA LEU A 101 -0.54 -2.11 17.17
C LEU A 101 0.36 -3.34 17.09
N SER A 102 -0.18 -4.49 17.49
CA SER A 102 0.48 -5.77 17.18
C SER A 102 0.56 -5.96 15.66
N SER A 103 1.59 -6.67 15.18
CA SER A 103 1.77 -6.92 13.74
C SER A 103 0.55 -7.57 13.08
N GLY A 104 -0.27 -8.26 13.87
CA GLY A 104 -1.54 -8.82 13.43
C GLY A 104 -2.62 -7.78 13.15
N LEU A 105 -2.80 -6.82 14.05
CA LEU A 105 -3.72 -5.69 13.86
C LEU A 105 -3.29 -4.80 12.68
N LEU A 106 -1.98 -4.64 12.47
CA LEU A 106 -1.47 -3.92 11.30
C LEU A 106 -1.82 -4.64 9.99
N ALA A 107 -1.75 -5.97 9.96
CA ALA A 107 -2.18 -6.77 8.81
C ALA A 107 -3.70 -6.66 8.56
N VAL A 108 -4.51 -6.56 9.62
CA VAL A 108 -5.96 -6.32 9.52
C VAL A 108 -6.25 -4.99 8.85
N ILE A 109 -5.65 -3.90 9.33
CA ILE A 109 -5.83 -2.56 8.76
C ILE A 109 -5.35 -2.53 7.30
N PHE A 110 -4.21 -3.16 7.01
CA PHE A 110 -3.69 -3.23 5.66
C PHE A 110 -4.61 -4.03 4.72
N SER A 111 -5.23 -5.11 5.19
CA SER A 111 -6.21 -5.86 4.40
C SER A 111 -7.46 -5.03 4.08
N LEU A 112 -7.82 -4.07 4.94
CA LEU A 112 -8.92 -3.13 4.71
C LEU A 112 -8.67 -2.25 3.48
N ALA A 113 -7.40 -2.03 3.09
CA ALA A 113 -7.04 -1.33 1.87
C ALA A 113 -7.64 -2.00 0.61
N ALA A 114 -7.78 -3.33 0.60
CA ALA A 114 -8.42 -4.06 -0.50
C ALA A 114 -9.92 -3.69 -0.68
N VAL A 115 -10.54 -3.12 0.36
CA VAL A 115 -11.92 -2.62 0.34
C VAL A 115 -11.95 -1.11 0.08
N VAL A 116 -11.09 -0.36 0.78
CA VAL A 116 -11.03 1.10 0.73
C VAL A 116 -10.60 1.60 -0.65
N ILE A 117 -9.59 0.98 -1.28
CA ILE A 117 -9.06 1.41 -2.58
C ILE A 117 -10.13 1.31 -3.68
N PRO A 118 -10.84 0.18 -3.87
CA PRO A 118 -11.93 0.12 -4.83
C PRO A 118 -13.10 1.08 -4.52
N LEU A 119 -13.42 1.30 -3.24
CA LEU A 119 -14.46 2.25 -2.84
C LEU A 119 -14.06 3.69 -3.19
N MET A 120 -12.84 4.10 -2.85
CA MET A 120 -12.27 5.40 -3.24
C MET A 120 -12.29 5.56 -4.76
N GLY A 121 -11.87 4.52 -5.49
CA GLY A 121 -11.94 4.50 -6.96
C GLY A 121 -13.36 4.70 -7.49
N ALA A 122 -14.36 4.10 -6.85
CA ALA A 122 -15.76 4.27 -7.22
C ALA A 122 -16.31 5.66 -6.90
N VAL A 123 -15.91 6.28 -5.79
CA VAL A 123 -16.29 7.65 -5.44
C VAL A 123 -15.69 8.65 -6.44
N VAL A 124 -14.40 8.51 -6.75
CA VAL A 124 -13.68 9.39 -7.68
C VAL A 124 -14.23 9.26 -9.10
N THR A 125 -14.45 8.02 -9.55
CA THR A 125 -14.91 7.72 -10.91
C THR A 125 -16.44 7.83 -11.04
N ARG A 126 -17.17 8.03 -9.93
CA ARG A 126 -18.65 7.96 -9.82
C ARG A 126 -19.24 6.69 -10.45
N SER A 127 -18.49 5.61 -10.46
CA SER A 127 -18.86 4.33 -11.07
C SER A 127 -18.84 3.24 -10.03
N TRP A 128 -19.92 2.47 -9.92
CA TRP A 128 -20.02 1.41 -8.92
C TRP A 128 -18.97 0.31 -9.14
N PRO A 129 -18.30 -0.18 -8.08
CA PRO A 129 -17.39 -1.30 -8.19
C PRO A 129 -18.13 -2.53 -8.69
N ARG A 130 -17.47 -3.36 -9.49
CA ARG A 130 -18.07 -4.62 -9.95
C ARG A 130 -18.38 -5.52 -8.73
N PRO A 131 -19.51 -6.25 -8.72
CA PRO A 131 -19.90 -7.10 -7.58
C PRO A 131 -18.82 -8.10 -7.15
N ARG A 132 -18.04 -8.62 -8.11
CA ARG A 132 -16.91 -9.54 -7.85
C ARG A 132 -15.83 -8.92 -6.94
N ILE A 133 -15.59 -7.62 -7.05
CA ILE A 133 -14.63 -6.90 -6.20
C ILE A 133 -15.19 -6.78 -4.79
N LEU A 134 -16.49 -6.49 -4.66
CA LEU A 134 -17.17 -6.38 -3.37
C LEU A 134 -17.19 -7.72 -2.62
N VAL A 135 -17.44 -8.82 -3.32
CA VAL A 135 -17.39 -10.18 -2.75
C VAL A 135 -15.98 -10.54 -2.31
N GLY A 136 -14.96 -10.22 -3.12
CA GLY A 136 -13.56 -10.42 -2.75
C GLY A 136 -13.15 -9.60 -1.51
N ALA A 137 -13.59 -8.35 -1.43
CA ALA A 137 -13.41 -7.49 -0.28
C ALA A 137 -14.05 -8.07 1.00
N LEU A 138 -15.31 -8.52 0.91
CA LEU A 138 -16.01 -9.15 2.05
C LEU A 138 -15.32 -10.43 2.53
N LEU A 139 -14.89 -11.30 1.59
CA LEU A 139 -14.14 -12.51 1.92
C LEU A 139 -12.79 -12.20 2.57
N GLY A 140 -12.11 -11.14 2.10
CA GLY A 140 -10.86 -10.67 2.71
C GLY A 140 -11.06 -10.21 4.16
N VAL A 141 -12.06 -9.36 4.40
CA VAL A 141 -12.42 -8.90 5.76
C VAL A 141 -12.81 -10.06 6.67
N ALA A 142 -13.60 -11.01 6.16
CA ALA A 142 -14.00 -12.19 6.92
C ALA A 142 -12.81 -13.08 7.29
N GLY A 143 -11.91 -13.38 6.33
CA GLY A 143 -10.72 -14.18 6.57
C GLY A 143 -9.78 -13.56 7.60
N VAL A 144 -9.61 -12.24 7.54
CA VAL A 144 -8.84 -11.46 8.51
C VAL A 144 -9.48 -11.50 9.90
N GLY A 145 -10.82 -11.35 9.97
CA GLY A 145 -11.57 -11.48 11.21
C GLY A 145 -11.43 -12.86 11.86
N PHE A 146 -11.37 -13.93 11.06
CA PHE A 146 -11.13 -15.28 11.57
C PHE A 146 -9.71 -15.49 12.10
N VAL A 147 -8.70 -14.94 11.42
CA VAL A 147 -7.29 -15.10 11.84
C VAL A 147 -6.99 -14.28 13.10
N PHE A 148 -7.54 -13.07 13.22
CA PHE A 148 -7.19 -12.13 14.30
C PHE A 148 -8.27 -11.94 15.37
N GLY A 149 -9.47 -12.52 15.19
CA GLY A 149 -10.54 -12.52 16.19
C GLY A 149 -10.10 -12.93 17.61
N PRO A 150 -9.38 -14.05 17.80
CA PRO A 150 -8.92 -14.44 19.15
C PRO A 150 -7.86 -13.48 19.71
N VAL A 151 -6.99 -12.92 18.86
CA VAL A 151 -5.95 -11.95 19.27
C VAL A 151 -6.57 -10.64 19.77
N LEU A 152 -7.68 -10.19 19.16
CA LEU A 152 -8.42 -9.00 19.60
C LEU A 152 -9.11 -9.21 20.95
N GLN A 153 -9.55 -10.43 21.26
CA GLN A 153 -10.19 -10.75 22.54
C GLN A 153 -9.18 -10.78 23.69
N GLU A 154 -7.94 -11.21 23.44
CA GLU A 154 -6.89 -11.25 24.45
C GLU A 154 -6.25 -9.88 24.75
N GLN A 155 -6.13 -8.99 23.76
CA GLN A 155 -5.42 -7.71 23.96
C GLN A 155 -6.26 -6.59 24.62
N GLY A 156 -7.59 -6.67 24.58
CA GLY A 156 -8.48 -5.62 25.13
C GLY A 156 -8.37 -4.28 24.39
N LEU A 157 -9.46 -3.51 24.33
CA LEU A 157 -9.50 -2.20 23.67
C LEU A 157 -8.75 -1.13 24.51
N GLY A 158 -7.43 -1.23 24.62
CA GLY A 158 -6.59 -0.29 25.36
C GLY A 158 -6.49 1.10 24.71
N SER A 159 -6.07 2.11 25.49
CA SER A 159 -5.99 3.53 25.13
C SER A 159 -5.00 3.88 23.99
N GLY A 160 -4.24 2.94 23.44
CA GLY A 160 -3.38 3.14 22.25
C GLY A 160 -3.97 2.58 20.95
N LEU A 161 -4.97 1.70 21.03
CA LEU A 161 -5.51 0.97 19.89
C LEU A 161 -6.24 1.90 18.91
N HIS A 162 -6.98 2.87 19.43
CA HIS A 162 -7.72 3.82 18.62
C HIS A 162 -6.78 4.78 17.87
N ILE A 163 -5.65 5.19 18.47
CA ILE A 163 -4.63 6.01 17.81
C ILE A 163 -3.97 5.23 16.69
N GLY A 164 -3.62 3.97 16.94
CA GLY A 164 -3.09 3.07 15.92
C GLY A 164 -4.07 2.84 14.75
N LEU A 165 -5.35 2.59 15.05
CA LEU A 165 -6.39 2.41 14.05
C LEU A 165 -6.58 3.68 13.20
N LEU A 166 -6.65 4.84 13.83
CA LEU A 166 -6.78 6.13 13.13
C LEU A 166 -5.56 6.42 12.26
N ALA A 167 -4.36 6.17 12.78
CA ALA A 167 -3.13 6.30 12.00
C ALA A 167 -3.13 5.34 10.81
N GLY A 168 -3.37 4.05 11.02
CA GLY A 168 -3.38 3.06 9.94
C GLY A 168 -4.50 3.26 8.89
N LEU A 169 -5.62 3.90 9.26
CA LEU A 169 -6.67 4.30 8.32
C LEU A 169 -6.36 5.60 7.58
N ALA A 170 -5.57 6.50 8.19
CA ALA A 170 -5.18 7.77 7.60
C ALA A 170 -4.02 7.65 6.60
N GLY A 171 -3.18 6.62 6.76
CA GLY A 171 -2.16 6.22 5.79
C GLY A 171 -2.79 5.55 4.58
#